data_AF-A0A673SSL4-F1
#
_entry.id   AF-A0A673SSL4-F1
#
_cell.length_a   1.000
_cell.length_b   1.000
_cell.length_c   1.000
_cell.angle_alpha   90.00
_cell.angle_beta   90.00
_cell.angle_gamma   90.00
#
_symmetry.space_group_name_H-M   'P 1'
#
loop_
_entity.id
_entity.type
_entity.pdbx_description
1 polymer ?
#
loop_
_entity_poly.entity_id
_entity_poly.type
_entity_poly.pdbx_seq_one_letter_code
_entity_poly.pdbx_strand_id
1 'polypeptide(L)'
;MPQSDPGMPSETPQAKTGSAGCPRLSGAHLGKGSLEEGPPGDKEAKERLWIRPDAPSRCSWQLGRPVTDSPHYHTALTKSPKILPDILKKIGDTPMVRISKIGKKFGLKCELLAKCEFFNAGGSVKDRISLRMIEDAERAGTLKPGDTVIEPTSGNTGIGLALAAAVKGYRCVIVMPEKMSTEKVDVLRALGAEIVRTPTTARFDSPESHVGVAWRLRNEIPNSHILDQYRNASNPLAHYDTTAEEILEQCDGQLDMLVASAGTGGTITGIARKLKEKCPGCKIIGVDPEGSILAEPEELNQTEQTVYEVEGIGYDFIPTVLDRTVVDKWFKSNDEEAFAFARMLIAQEGLLCGGSAGSAMSVAVKAARELKEGQRCVVILPDSVRNYMSKFLSDRWMLQKGFLKEEDLSVAKPWWWHLQVQELSLSAPLTVLPTVTCQHTIEILRDKGFDQVPVVDESGAILGMVTLGNMLSSLLAGKVQPSDQVQKVLCKQFKQIRLTDPLGGLSRILETDHFALVVHEQIQYHSTGTSTKRQVVFGVVTAIDLLHFVAAQEHDRKPRSGSTEEPRAAGAAAQP
;
A
#
# COMPACT_ATOMS: atom_id res chain seq x y z
N MET A 1 38.87 12.05 -65.26
CA MET A 1 39.52 11.18 -66.27
C MET A 1 39.39 9.73 -65.81
N PRO A 2 39.07 8.75 -66.68
CA PRO A 2 37.68 8.41 -67.05
C PRO A 2 37.34 6.89 -67.17
N GLN A 3 36.04 6.60 -67.42
CA GLN A 3 35.44 5.58 -68.33
C GLN A 3 35.55 4.07 -67.97
N SER A 4 34.60 3.16 -68.28
CA SER A 4 33.51 3.11 -69.29
C SER A 4 32.50 1.96 -69.03
N ASP A 5 31.28 2.13 -69.55
CA ASP A 5 30.19 1.17 -69.91
C ASP A 5 30.64 0.12 -70.98
N PRO A 6 29.85 -0.89 -71.50
CA PRO A 6 28.40 -0.84 -71.84
C PRO A 6 27.56 -2.17 -71.76
N GLY A 7 26.22 -2.07 -71.98
CA GLY A 7 25.51 -2.95 -72.94
C GLY A 7 24.23 -3.72 -72.52
N MET A 8 23.08 -3.33 -73.09
CA MET A 8 21.74 -4.00 -73.11
C MET A 8 21.59 -5.04 -74.27
N PRO A 9 20.51 -5.87 -74.35
CA PRO A 9 19.32 -5.50 -75.17
C PRO A 9 17.91 -5.98 -74.70
N SER A 10 16.89 -5.22 -75.17
CA SER A 10 15.46 -5.40 -75.50
C SER A 10 14.80 -6.81 -75.55
N GLU A 11 13.47 -7.06 -75.47
CA GLU A 11 12.26 -6.46 -76.09
C GLU A 11 10.95 -6.76 -75.30
N THR A 12 9.91 -5.97 -75.55
CA THR A 12 8.48 -6.19 -75.19
C THR A 12 7.69 -6.74 -76.40
N PRO A 13 6.44 -7.22 -76.21
CA PRO A 13 5.34 -6.46 -76.83
C PRO A 13 4.06 -6.32 -75.99
N GLN A 14 3.46 -5.12 -76.08
CA GLN A 14 2.05 -4.77 -75.82
C GLN A 14 1.11 -5.46 -76.85
N ALA A 15 -0.22 -5.55 -76.80
CA ALA A 15 -1.34 -5.00 -76.03
C ALA A 15 -2.60 -5.82 -76.41
N LYS A 16 -3.67 -5.80 -75.59
CA LYS A 16 -5.00 -5.26 -75.99
C LYS A 16 -6.08 -5.44 -74.92
N THR A 17 -6.84 -4.37 -74.81
CA THR A 17 -8.03 -4.06 -74.02
C THR A 17 -9.25 -4.91 -74.37
N GLY A 18 -10.13 -5.18 -73.41
CA GLY A 18 -11.45 -5.76 -73.66
C GLY A 18 -12.37 -5.71 -72.43
N SER A 19 -13.36 -4.83 -72.52
CA SER A 19 -14.39 -4.49 -71.53
C SER A 19 -15.36 -5.61 -71.15
N ALA A 20 -15.97 -5.40 -69.98
CA ALA A 20 -17.40 -5.63 -69.67
C ALA A 20 -17.86 -7.01 -69.18
N GLY A 21 -18.72 -6.95 -68.16
CA GLY A 21 -19.84 -7.87 -68.04
C GLY A 21 -19.89 -8.68 -66.76
N CYS A 22 -20.49 -8.12 -65.71
CA CYS A 22 -21.25 -8.94 -64.78
C CYS A 22 -22.53 -9.42 -65.50
N PRO A 23 -22.97 -10.67 -65.29
CA PRO A 23 -24.35 -10.79 -64.83
C PRO A 23 -24.53 -11.86 -63.74
N ARG A 24 -25.47 -11.52 -62.85
CA ARG A 24 -26.19 -12.38 -61.91
C ARG A 24 -26.77 -13.62 -62.59
N LEU A 25 -26.97 -14.69 -61.82
CA LEU A 25 -28.14 -15.60 -61.81
C LEU A 25 -27.99 -16.46 -60.53
N SER A 26 -28.86 -16.25 -59.53
CA SER A 26 -29.98 -17.14 -59.13
C SER A 26 -29.52 -18.54 -58.69
N GLY A 27 -29.85 -19.11 -57.54
CA GLY A 27 -31.00 -18.95 -56.67
C GLY A 27 -31.35 -20.38 -56.17
N ALA A 28 -31.41 -20.53 -54.84
CA ALA A 28 -32.10 -21.57 -54.06
C ALA A 28 -32.04 -23.06 -54.50
N HIS A 29 -31.56 -23.95 -53.60
CA HIS A 29 -32.47 -24.82 -52.84
C HIS A 29 -31.78 -25.56 -51.69
N LEU A 30 -32.55 -25.68 -50.61
CA LEU A 30 -32.28 -26.40 -49.36
C LEU A 30 -32.09 -27.90 -49.55
N GLY A 31 -31.17 -28.48 -48.77
CA GLY A 31 -31.10 -29.90 -48.45
C GLY A 31 -30.65 -30.10 -47.01
N LYS A 32 -31.56 -30.59 -46.16
CA LYS A 32 -31.31 -30.97 -44.75
C LYS A 32 -30.54 -32.28 -44.68
N GLY A 33 -29.59 -32.34 -43.76
CA GLY A 33 -29.35 -33.51 -42.91
C GLY A 33 -28.02 -34.23 -43.12
N SER A 34 -27.12 -34.09 -42.16
CA SER A 34 -26.75 -35.21 -41.26
C SER A 34 -25.78 -34.70 -40.19
N LEU A 35 -26.18 -34.89 -38.93
CA LEU A 35 -25.36 -34.71 -37.74
C LEU A 35 -24.27 -35.80 -37.73
N GLU A 36 -23.01 -35.40 -37.83
CA GLU A 36 -21.89 -36.21 -37.33
C GLU A 36 -21.32 -35.49 -36.11
N GLU A 37 -21.45 -36.16 -34.97
CA GLU A 37 -20.89 -35.76 -33.69
C GLU A 37 -19.35 -35.81 -33.76
N GLY A 38 -18.72 -34.64 -33.78
CA GLY A 38 -17.30 -34.51 -33.48
C GLY A 38 -17.00 -34.85 -32.02
N PRO A 39 -15.75 -35.18 -31.67
CA PRO A 39 -15.39 -35.63 -30.33
C PRO A 39 -15.71 -34.53 -29.28
N PRO A 40 -15.94 -34.88 -28.00
CA PRO A 40 -16.26 -33.90 -26.96
C PRO A 40 -15.00 -33.11 -26.60
N GLY A 41 -14.65 -32.15 -27.44
CA GLY A 41 -13.63 -31.14 -27.19
C GLY A 41 -14.25 -29.96 -26.45
N ASP A 42 -13.81 -29.77 -25.21
CA ASP A 42 -13.83 -28.55 -24.41
C ASP A 42 -15.11 -27.71 -24.39
N LYS A 43 -15.93 -27.99 -23.37
CA LYS A 43 -16.85 -27.00 -22.77
C LYS A 43 -16.12 -25.78 -22.15
N GLU A 44 -14.80 -25.67 -22.28
CA GLU A 44 -13.98 -24.56 -21.74
C GLU A 44 -13.79 -23.37 -22.71
N ALA A 45 -14.20 -23.48 -23.97
CA ALA A 45 -14.03 -22.41 -24.97
C ALA A 45 -15.25 -21.48 -25.12
N LYS A 46 -15.89 -21.07 -24.02
CA LYS A 46 -16.48 -19.72 -24.02
C LYS A 46 -15.29 -18.77 -23.95
N GLU A 47 -14.87 -18.25 -25.09
CA GLU A 47 -13.79 -17.27 -25.23
C GLU A 47 -13.78 -16.32 -24.03
N ARG A 48 -12.73 -16.39 -23.21
CA ARG A 48 -12.48 -15.40 -22.18
C ARG A 48 -12.38 -14.06 -22.91
N LEU A 49 -13.42 -13.23 -22.85
CA LEU A 49 -13.40 -11.82 -23.20
C LEU A 49 -12.46 -11.12 -22.23
N TRP A 50 -11.16 -11.38 -22.33
CA TRP A 50 -10.11 -10.82 -21.50
C TRP A 50 -9.14 -10.08 -22.41
N ILE A 51 -8.99 -8.77 -22.16
CA ILE A 51 -8.00 -7.96 -22.85
C ILE A 51 -6.79 -7.84 -21.93
N ARG A 52 -5.62 -8.28 -22.40
CA ARG A 52 -4.42 -8.28 -21.56
C ARG A 52 -3.99 -6.85 -21.20
N PRO A 53 -3.57 -6.58 -19.95
CA PRO A 53 -3.15 -5.24 -19.53
C PRO A 53 -1.80 -4.82 -20.14
N ASP A 54 -1.02 -5.78 -20.64
CA ASP A 54 0.33 -5.61 -21.20
C ASP A 54 0.37 -5.56 -22.73
N ALA A 55 -0.79 -5.51 -23.41
CA ALA A 55 -0.78 -5.42 -24.86
C ALA A 55 -0.08 -4.11 -25.30
N PRO A 56 0.77 -4.12 -26.33
CA PRO A 56 1.44 -2.91 -26.79
C PRO A 56 0.46 -1.77 -27.10
N SER A 57 0.86 -0.55 -26.73
CA SER A 57 0.06 0.64 -27.02
C SER A 57 -0.13 0.83 -28.52
N ARG A 58 -1.35 1.22 -28.92
CA ARG A 58 -1.66 1.63 -30.30
C ARG A 58 -1.63 3.15 -30.48
N CYS A 59 -1.23 3.89 -29.44
CA CYS A 59 -1.13 5.34 -29.50
C CYS A 59 -0.07 5.76 -30.52
N SER A 60 -0.43 6.65 -31.45
CA SER A 60 0.49 7.20 -32.46
C SER A 60 1.12 8.53 -32.03
N TRP A 61 1.04 8.89 -30.75
CA TRP A 61 1.71 10.08 -30.23
C TRP A 61 3.21 9.95 -30.44
N GLN A 62 3.83 11.03 -30.89
CA GLN A 62 5.27 11.18 -31.03
C GLN A 62 5.62 12.63 -30.76
N LEU A 63 6.79 12.87 -30.16
CA LEU A 63 7.27 14.23 -29.89
C LEU A 63 7.30 15.05 -31.19
N GLY A 64 6.74 16.27 -31.13
CA GLY A 64 6.65 17.18 -32.27
C GLY A 64 5.33 17.09 -33.05
N ARG A 65 4.47 16.10 -32.79
CA ARG A 65 3.11 16.09 -33.37
C ARG A 65 2.25 17.21 -32.75
N PRO A 66 1.49 17.98 -33.56
CA PRO A 66 0.54 18.95 -33.04
C PRO A 66 -0.53 18.30 -32.15
N VAL A 67 -0.88 18.96 -31.04
CA VAL A 67 -1.98 18.51 -30.16
C VAL A 67 -3.32 18.47 -30.90
N THR A 68 -3.50 19.29 -31.95
CA THR A 68 -4.69 19.28 -32.82
C THR A 68 -4.91 17.96 -33.54
N ASP A 69 -3.86 17.15 -33.71
CA ASP A 69 -3.92 15.85 -34.37
C ASP A 69 -4.24 14.72 -33.38
N SER A 70 -4.31 15.04 -32.08
CA SER A 70 -4.66 14.07 -31.04
C SER A 70 -6.13 13.63 -31.21
N PRO A 71 -6.42 12.32 -31.26
CA PRO A 71 -7.80 11.83 -31.30
C PRO A 71 -8.46 11.87 -29.92
N HIS A 72 -7.73 12.27 -28.88
CA HIS A 72 -8.19 12.23 -27.51
C HIS A 72 -8.90 13.53 -27.13
N TYR A 73 -9.90 13.41 -26.27
CA TYR A 73 -10.46 14.57 -25.61
C TYR A 73 -9.43 15.12 -24.61
N HIS A 74 -9.23 16.44 -24.61
CA HIS A 74 -8.31 17.14 -23.72
C HIS A 74 -9.05 18.08 -22.77
N THR A 75 -8.68 18.07 -21.49
CA THR A 75 -9.20 19.01 -20.49
C THR A 75 -8.21 20.14 -20.25
N ALA A 76 -8.68 21.39 -20.20
CA ALA A 76 -7.85 22.50 -19.73
C ALA A 76 -7.91 22.62 -18.20
N LEU A 77 -6.89 23.24 -17.60
CA LEU A 77 -6.96 23.68 -16.21
C LEU A 77 -8.07 24.72 -16.03
N THR A 78 -8.94 24.50 -15.06
CA THR A 78 -10.05 25.40 -14.74
C THR A 78 -9.94 25.85 -13.29
N LYS A 79 -10.10 27.15 -13.04
CA LYS A 79 -10.15 27.66 -11.67
C LYS A 79 -11.36 27.09 -10.94
N SER A 80 -11.10 26.54 -9.76
CA SER A 80 -12.15 26.06 -8.86
C SER A 80 -13.12 27.19 -8.48
N PRO A 81 -14.44 26.95 -8.46
CA PRO A 81 -15.42 27.93 -7.98
C PRO A 81 -15.28 28.15 -6.48
N LYS A 82 -15.83 29.26 -5.96
CA LYS A 82 -15.79 29.57 -4.51
C LYS A 82 -16.46 28.52 -3.65
N ILE A 83 -17.59 28.00 -4.12
CA ILE A 83 -18.32 26.89 -3.50
C ILE A 83 -18.23 25.73 -4.48
N LEU A 84 -17.60 24.63 -4.05
CA LEU A 84 -17.49 23.43 -4.87
C LEU A 84 -18.87 22.75 -4.96
N PRO A 85 -19.31 22.32 -6.16
CA PRO A 85 -20.60 21.64 -6.31
C PRO A 85 -20.61 20.25 -5.65
N ASP A 86 -19.46 19.60 -5.58
CA ASP A 86 -19.23 18.32 -4.95
C ASP A 86 -17.74 18.16 -4.58
N ILE A 87 -17.42 17.07 -3.88
CA ILE A 87 -16.05 16.79 -3.43
C ILE A 87 -15.10 16.39 -4.57
N LEU A 88 -15.61 15.94 -5.72
CA LEU A 88 -14.78 15.56 -6.87
C LEU A 88 -14.11 16.78 -7.50
N LYS A 89 -14.71 17.97 -7.37
CA LYS A 89 -14.06 19.25 -7.72
C LYS A 89 -12.96 19.68 -6.76
N LYS A 90 -12.64 18.87 -5.73
CA LYS A 90 -11.43 19.04 -4.89
C LYS A 90 -10.25 18.14 -5.34
N ILE A 91 -10.35 17.53 -6.52
CA ILE A 91 -9.27 16.77 -7.16
C ILE A 91 -8.51 17.70 -8.11
N GLY A 92 -7.18 17.72 -8.02
CA GLY A 92 -6.32 18.66 -8.74
C GLY A 92 -5.88 19.86 -7.90
N ASP A 93 -5.20 20.81 -8.54
CA ASP A 93 -4.66 22.02 -7.90
C ASP A 93 -3.80 21.70 -6.67
N THR A 94 -3.01 20.63 -6.75
CA THR A 94 -2.24 20.12 -5.59
C THR A 94 -1.04 21.03 -5.32
N PRO A 95 -0.64 21.20 -4.05
CA PRO A 95 0.43 22.13 -3.71
C PRO A 95 1.79 21.63 -4.19
N MET A 96 2.62 22.59 -4.63
CA MET A 96 4.06 22.42 -4.85
C MET A 96 4.79 22.97 -3.63
N VAL A 97 5.50 22.10 -2.91
CA VAL A 97 6.12 22.43 -1.62
C VAL A 97 7.64 22.27 -1.70
N ARG A 98 8.39 23.28 -1.25
CA ARG A 98 9.86 23.22 -1.22
C ARG A 98 10.36 22.28 -0.12
N ILE A 99 11.28 21.37 -0.47
CA ILE A 99 11.98 20.48 0.46
C ILE A 99 13.19 21.22 1.04
N SER A 100 13.14 21.52 2.34
CA SER A 100 14.07 22.49 2.94
C SER A 100 15.23 21.87 3.72
N LYS A 101 15.03 20.69 4.30
CA LYS A 101 16.01 20.00 5.16
C LYS A 101 16.65 18.80 4.45
N ILE A 102 15.85 17.94 3.83
CA ILE A 102 16.34 16.68 3.22
C ILE A 102 17.35 16.99 2.10
N GLY A 103 17.02 17.89 1.17
CA GLY A 103 17.94 18.26 0.09
C GLY A 103 19.31 18.72 0.59
N LYS A 104 19.33 19.58 1.61
CA LYS A 104 20.57 20.07 2.26
C LYS A 104 21.31 18.97 2.99
N LYS A 105 20.60 18.09 3.73
CA LYS A 105 21.17 16.95 4.45
C LYS A 105 21.96 16.02 3.51
N PHE A 106 21.50 15.86 2.27
CA PHE A 106 22.15 15.04 1.26
C PHE A 106 23.06 15.83 0.30
N GLY A 107 23.35 17.11 0.60
CA GLY A 107 24.31 17.93 -0.13
C GLY A 107 23.85 18.38 -1.51
N LEU A 108 22.55 18.43 -1.78
CA LEU A 108 22.03 18.95 -3.04
C LEU A 108 22.22 20.47 -3.14
N LYS A 109 22.59 20.93 -4.33
CA LYS A 109 22.78 22.36 -4.65
C LYS A 109 21.56 22.97 -5.35
N CYS A 110 20.77 22.16 -6.05
CA CYS A 110 19.56 22.58 -6.74
C CYS A 110 18.39 22.80 -5.77
N GLU A 111 17.35 23.48 -6.24
CA GLU A 111 16.06 23.51 -5.56
C GLU A 111 15.35 22.15 -5.71
N LEU A 112 14.85 21.62 -4.60
CA LEU A 112 14.06 20.39 -4.58
C LEU A 112 12.63 20.73 -4.15
N LEU A 113 11.66 20.36 -5.00
CA LEU A 113 10.24 20.59 -4.78
C LEU A 113 9.49 19.26 -4.75
N ALA A 114 8.42 19.19 -3.97
CA ALA A 114 7.50 18.08 -3.90
C ALA A 114 6.11 18.49 -4.40
N LYS A 115 5.57 17.73 -5.36
CA LYS A 115 4.19 17.84 -5.82
C LYS A 115 3.33 16.91 -4.95
N CYS A 116 2.55 17.49 -4.04
CA CYS A 116 1.88 16.77 -2.96
C CYS A 116 0.49 16.26 -3.38
N GLU A 117 0.46 15.16 -4.11
CA GLU A 117 -0.78 14.54 -4.62
C GLU A 117 -1.66 13.89 -3.54
N PHE A 118 -1.15 13.78 -2.32
CA PHE A 118 -1.90 13.28 -1.16
C PHE A 118 -2.94 14.27 -0.60
N PHE A 119 -3.00 15.51 -1.14
CA PHE A 119 -4.05 16.49 -0.82
C PHE A 119 -5.31 16.39 -1.68
N ASN A 120 -5.33 15.52 -2.70
CA ASN A 120 -6.56 15.22 -3.43
C ASN A 120 -7.62 14.64 -2.46
N ALA A 121 -8.90 14.77 -2.83
CA ALA A 121 -10.04 14.43 -1.98
C ALA A 121 -10.02 13.00 -1.38
N GLY A 122 -9.65 12.00 -2.19
CA GLY A 122 -9.51 10.60 -1.76
C GLY A 122 -8.17 10.30 -1.09
N GLY A 123 -7.23 11.24 -1.14
CA GLY A 123 -5.92 11.18 -0.49
C GLY A 123 -4.80 10.65 -1.38
N SER A 124 -4.97 10.64 -2.71
CA SER A 124 -3.91 10.17 -3.63
C SER A 124 -3.96 10.76 -5.04
N VAL A 125 -2.87 10.61 -5.76
CA VAL A 125 -2.73 10.92 -7.20
C VAL A 125 -3.75 10.18 -8.08
N LYS A 126 -4.27 9.04 -7.60
CA LYS A 126 -5.20 8.20 -8.37
C LYS A 126 -6.61 8.77 -8.43
N ASP A 127 -6.93 9.76 -7.60
CA ASP A 127 -8.21 10.46 -7.64
C ASP A 127 -8.39 11.15 -9.01
N ARG A 128 -7.30 11.70 -9.57
CA ARG A 128 -7.27 12.33 -10.90
C ARG A 128 -7.73 11.37 -12.00
N ILE A 129 -7.12 10.18 -12.05
CA ILE A 129 -7.42 9.20 -13.09
C ILE A 129 -8.81 8.59 -12.89
N SER A 130 -9.23 8.45 -11.64
CA SER A 130 -10.55 7.90 -11.29
C SER A 130 -11.66 8.82 -11.78
N LEU A 131 -11.53 10.13 -11.51
CA LEU A 131 -12.46 11.13 -12.03
C LEU A 131 -12.44 11.16 -13.56
N ARG A 132 -11.24 11.23 -14.17
CA ARG A 132 -11.10 11.32 -15.63
C ARG A 132 -11.67 10.10 -16.36
N MET A 133 -11.40 8.88 -15.87
CA MET A 133 -11.94 7.65 -16.46
C MET A 133 -13.47 7.60 -16.39
N ILE A 134 -14.07 8.04 -15.28
CA ILE A 134 -15.53 8.11 -15.15
C ILE A 134 -16.11 9.18 -16.07
N GLU A 135 -15.58 10.40 -16.06
CA GLU A 135 -16.09 11.51 -16.89
C GLU A 135 -15.99 11.19 -18.38
N ASP A 136 -14.91 10.56 -18.84
CA ASP A 136 -14.77 10.16 -20.24
C ASP A 136 -15.67 8.97 -20.60
N ALA A 137 -15.92 8.03 -19.68
CA ALA A 137 -16.87 6.94 -19.90
C ALA A 137 -18.33 7.43 -19.93
N GLU A 138 -18.68 8.41 -19.08
CA GLU A 138 -19.98 9.09 -19.10
C GLU A 138 -20.18 9.82 -20.44
N ARG A 139 -19.16 10.58 -20.88
CA ARG A 139 -19.18 11.32 -22.15
C ARG A 139 -19.32 10.39 -23.37
N ALA A 140 -18.67 9.23 -23.32
CA ALA A 140 -18.76 8.22 -24.37
C ALA A 140 -20.08 7.44 -24.36
N GLY A 141 -20.93 7.61 -23.33
CA GLY A 141 -22.17 6.87 -23.14
C GLY A 141 -21.97 5.39 -22.78
N THR A 142 -20.74 4.97 -22.49
CA THR A 142 -20.44 3.61 -22.04
C THR A 142 -21.00 3.40 -20.64
N LEU A 143 -20.72 4.34 -19.72
CA LEU A 143 -21.20 4.32 -18.34
C LEU A 143 -22.55 5.06 -18.24
N LYS A 144 -23.59 4.37 -17.76
CA LYS A 144 -24.96 4.89 -17.57
C LYS A 144 -25.31 5.00 -16.08
N PRO A 145 -26.23 5.90 -15.69
CA PRO A 145 -26.65 6.04 -14.29
C PRO A 145 -27.06 4.70 -13.66
N GLY A 146 -26.48 4.39 -12.49
CA GLY A 146 -26.72 3.13 -11.77
C GLY A 146 -25.91 1.92 -12.26
N ASP A 147 -25.08 2.07 -13.30
CA ASP A 147 -24.16 1.01 -13.74
C ASP A 147 -23.15 0.63 -12.63
N THR A 148 -22.51 -0.53 -12.80
CA THR A 148 -21.48 -1.02 -11.87
C THR A 148 -20.07 -0.78 -12.42
N VAL A 149 -19.21 -0.14 -11.63
CA VAL A 149 -17.78 0.01 -11.91
C VAL A 149 -17.01 -1.10 -11.19
N ILE A 150 -16.23 -1.88 -11.93
CA ILE A 150 -15.37 -2.95 -11.41
C ILE A 150 -13.92 -2.58 -11.73
N GLU A 151 -13.01 -2.57 -10.76
CA GLU A 151 -11.62 -2.21 -11.05
C GLU A 151 -10.59 -3.13 -10.36
N PRO A 152 -9.64 -3.72 -11.13
CA PRO A 152 -8.46 -4.37 -10.57
C PRO A 152 -7.42 -3.34 -10.13
N THR A 153 -7.08 -3.29 -8.84
CA THR A 153 -6.23 -2.22 -8.32
C THR A 153 -5.43 -2.57 -7.06
N SER A 154 -4.30 -1.87 -6.88
CA SER A 154 -3.48 -1.87 -5.67
C SER A 154 -4.03 -0.96 -4.56
N GLY A 155 -5.21 -0.37 -4.76
CA GLY A 155 -6.05 0.23 -3.72
C GLY A 155 -6.39 1.70 -3.95
N ASN A 156 -5.41 2.54 -4.29
CA ASN A 156 -5.65 3.99 -4.42
C ASN A 156 -6.60 4.35 -5.57
N THR A 157 -6.48 3.70 -6.73
CA THR A 157 -7.46 3.85 -7.82
C THR A 157 -8.83 3.34 -7.39
N GLY A 158 -8.88 2.29 -6.58
CA GLY A 158 -10.12 1.80 -6.01
C GLY A 158 -10.79 2.84 -5.10
N ILE A 159 -10.01 3.53 -4.25
CA ILE A 159 -10.54 4.59 -3.36
C ILE A 159 -11.05 5.77 -4.20
N GLY A 160 -10.30 6.22 -5.21
CA GLY A 160 -10.75 7.31 -6.09
C GLY A 160 -12.03 6.94 -6.86
N LEU A 161 -12.13 5.72 -7.38
CA LEU A 161 -13.33 5.23 -8.08
C LEU A 161 -14.51 5.03 -7.13
N ALA A 162 -14.30 4.48 -5.93
CA ALA A 162 -15.32 4.34 -4.91
C ALA A 162 -15.86 5.69 -4.44
N LEU A 163 -14.98 6.69 -4.26
CA LEU A 163 -15.37 8.06 -3.92
C LEU A 163 -16.24 8.67 -5.03
N ALA A 164 -15.80 8.57 -6.29
CA ALA A 164 -16.57 9.07 -7.43
C ALA A 164 -17.89 8.33 -7.64
N ALA A 165 -17.90 7.00 -7.45
CA ALA A 165 -19.10 6.18 -7.50
C ALA A 165 -20.11 6.56 -6.41
N ALA A 166 -19.66 6.80 -5.18
CA ALA A 166 -20.51 7.26 -4.09
C ALA A 166 -21.17 8.61 -4.38
N VAL A 167 -20.44 9.55 -5.00
CA VAL A 167 -20.96 10.87 -5.38
C VAL A 167 -21.92 10.80 -6.57
N LYS A 168 -21.60 9.99 -7.59
CA LYS A 168 -22.34 9.93 -8.86
C LYS A 168 -23.43 8.85 -8.90
N GLY A 169 -23.53 8.01 -7.87
CA GLY A 169 -24.56 6.97 -7.76
C GLY A 169 -24.27 5.70 -8.57
N TYR A 170 -23.00 5.31 -8.69
CA TYR A 170 -22.61 4.03 -9.29
C TYR A 170 -22.39 2.97 -8.20
N ARG A 171 -22.68 1.71 -8.52
CA ARG A 171 -22.21 0.58 -7.71
C ARG A 171 -20.72 0.39 -7.96
N CYS A 172 -19.93 0.12 -6.93
CA CYS A 172 -18.48 -0.04 -7.05
C CYS A 172 -18.02 -1.39 -6.49
N VAL A 173 -17.23 -2.13 -7.28
CA VAL A 173 -16.61 -3.40 -6.89
C VAL A 173 -15.11 -3.30 -7.11
N ILE A 174 -14.34 -3.42 -6.03
CA ILE A 174 -12.88 -3.33 -6.07
C ILE A 174 -12.27 -4.71 -5.89
N VAL A 175 -11.43 -5.11 -6.86
CA VAL A 175 -10.67 -6.36 -6.82
C VAL A 175 -9.21 -6.04 -6.49
N MET A 176 -8.73 -6.50 -5.33
CA MET A 176 -7.38 -6.18 -4.86
C MET A 176 -6.64 -7.39 -4.26
N PRO A 177 -5.30 -7.44 -4.34
CA PRO A 177 -4.52 -8.46 -3.65
C PRO A 177 -4.66 -8.43 -2.12
N GLU A 178 -4.42 -9.57 -1.47
CA GLU A 178 -4.44 -9.71 -0.01
C GLU A 178 -3.37 -8.89 0.71
N LYS A 179 -2.21 -8.62 0.10
CA LYS A 179 -1.12 -7.83 0.74
C LYS A 179 -1.47 -6.37 1.02
N MET A 180 -2.52 -5.85 0.38
CA MET A 180 -2.89 -4.44 0.51
C MET A 180 -3.45 -4.17 1.91
N SER A 181 -3.07 -3.02 2.47
CA SER A 181 -3.34 -2.64 3.86
C SER A 181 -4.82 -2.71 4.26
N THR A 182 -5.06 -2.95 5.55
CA THR A 182 -6.42 -2.99 6.12
C THR A 182 -7.09 -1.63 6.07
N GLU A 183 -6.32 -0.56 6.21
CA GLU A 183 -6.79 0.83 6.16
C GLU A 183 -7.44 1.15 4.80
N LYS A 184 -6.90 0.62 3.70
CA LYS A 184 -7.52 0.76 2.38
C LYS A 184 -8.89 0.06 2.32
N VAL A 185 -9.01 -1.13 2.91
CA VAL A 185 -10.29 -1.85 2.96
C VAL A 185 -11.32 -1.12 3.80
N ASP A 186 -10.91 -0.54 4.93
CA ASP A 186 -11.85 0.18 5.78
C ASP A 186 -12.36 1.45 5.10
N VAL A 187 -11.49 2.19 4.41
CA VAL A 187 -11.90 3.35 3.60
C VAL A 187 -12.84 2.92 2.46
N LEU A 188 -12.52 1.86 1.73
CA LEU A 188 -13.36 1.37 0.63
C LEU A 188 -14.74 0.92 1.11
N ARG A 189 -14.80 0.20 2.22
CA ARG A 189 -16.06 -0.24 2.83
C ARG A 189 -16.89 0.97 3.28
N ALA A 190 -16.26 1.97 3.88
CA ALA A 190 -16.93 3.20 4.30
C ALA A 190 -17.49 4.02 3.11
N LEU A 191 -16.82 3.96 1.95
CA LEU A 191 -17.30 4.54 0.69
C LEU A 191 -18.39 3.69 0.00
N GLY A 192 -18.79 2.56 0.58
CA GLY A 192 -19.82 1.68 0.04
C GLY A 192 -19.35 0.76 -1.09
N ALA A 193 -18.04 0.59 -1.28
CA ALA A 193 -17.51 -0.34 -2.26
C ALA A 193 -17.57 -1.78 -1.77
N GLU A 194 -17.93 -2.70 -2.65
CA GLU A 194 -17.77 -4.14 -2.46
C GLU A 194 -16.31 -4.52 -2.73
N ILE A 195 -15.76 -5.42 -1.93
CA ILE A 195 -14.32 -5.75 -1.97
C ILE A 195 -14.15 -7.25 -2.21
N VAL A 196 -13.41 -7.58 -3.26
CA VAL A 196 -12.98 -8.94 -3.58
C VAL A 196 -11.47 -9.03 -3.43
N ARG A 197 -11.00 -9.98 -2.63
CA ARG A 197 -9.57 -10.23 -2.40
C ARG A 197 -9.06 -11.32 -3.34
N THR A 198 -7.82 -11.20 -3.79
CA THR A 198 -7.12 -12.24 -4.58
C THR A 198 -5.75 -12.60 -3.99
N PRO A 199 -5.24 -13.82 -4.22
CA PRO A 199 -3.91 -14.21 -3.77
C PRO A 199 -2.82 -13.25 -4.29
N THR A 200 -1.90 -12.85 -3.42
CA THR A 200 -0.83 -11.91 -3.79
C THR A 200 0.21 -12.52 -4.74
N THR A 201 0.44 -13.83 -4.65
CA THR A 201 1.42 -14.57 -5.45
C THR A 201 0.91 -14.97 -6.83
N ALA A 202 -0.36 -14.68 -7.16
CA ALA A 202 -0.91 -14.97 -8.47
C ALA A 202 -0.29 -14.04 -9.52
N ARG A 203 0.38 -14.63 -10.52
CA ARG A 203 0.84 -13.91 -11.73
C ARG A 203 -0.31 -13.18 -12.40
N PHE A 204 -0.05 -12.06 -13.05
CA PHE A 204 -1.10 -11.26 -13.69
C PHE A 204 -1.93 -12.01 -14.75
N ASP A 205 -1.35 -13.04 -15.39
CA ASP A 205 -1.99 -13.88 -16.40
C ASP A 205 -2.77 -15.08 -15.83
N SER A 206 -2.73 -15.26 -14.50
CA SER A 206 -3.53 -16.26 -13.80
C SER A 206 -5.02 -15.86 -13.76
N PRO A 207 -5.96 -16.81 -13.89
CA PRO A 207 -7.38 -16.58 -13.65
C PRO A 207 -7.70 -16.03 -12.25
N GLU A 208 -6.86 -16.36 -11.26
CA GLU A 208 -7.01 -15.91 -9.87
C GLU A 208 -6.27 -14.60 -9.58
N SER A 209 -5.66 -13.98 -10.58
CA SER A 209 -5.13 -12.63 -10.44
C SER A 209 -6.26 -11.63 -10.26
N HIS A 210 -6.00 -10.52 -9.57
CA HIS A 210 -6.95 -9.41 -9.47
C HIS A 210 -7.48 -8.93 -10.83
N VAL A 211 -6.67 -8.99 -11.90
CA VAL A 211 -7.11 -8.69 -13.28
C VAL A 211 -8.08 -9.76 -13.79
N GLY A 212 -7.70 -11.04 -13.71
CA GLY A 212 -8.53 -12.16 -14.16
C GLY A 212 -9.88 -12.22 -13.45
N VAL A 213 -9.87 -12.04 -12.13
CA VAL A 213 -11.09 -12.02 -11.29
C VAL A 213 -11.98 -10.83 -11.65
N ALA A 214 -11.42 -9.62 -11.88
CA ALA A 214 -12.22 -8.47 -12.32
C ALA A 214 -12.93 -8.75 -13.65
N TRP A 215 -12.24 -9.33 -14.63
CA TRP A 215 -12.83 -9.70 -15.92
C TRP A 215 -13.90 -10.79 -15.79
N ARG A 216 -13.72 -11.77 -14.90
CA ARG A 216 -14.74 -12.77 -14.58
C ARG A 216 -16.00 -12.11 -14.01
N LEU A 217 -15.85 -11.26 -12.98
CA LEU A 217 -16.95 -10.53 -12.36
C LEU A 217 -17.70 -9.65 -13.36
N ARG A 218 -16.98 -8.97 -14.26
CA ARG A 218 -17.58 -8.15 -15.32
C ARG A 218 -18.48 -8.96 -16.26
N ASN A 219 -18.12 -10.20 -16.54
CA ASN A 219 -18.92 -11.07 -17.42
C ASN A 219 -20.14 -11.66 -16.69
N GLU A 220 -20.14 -11.67 -15.36
CA GLU A 220 -21.23 -12.18 -14.52
C GLU A 220 -22.19 -11.10 -14.06
N ILE A 221 -21.73 -9.85 -13.91
CA ILE A 221 -22.52 -8.72 -13.43
C ILE A 221 -23.06 -7.91 -14.64
N PRO A 222 -24.39 -7.86 -14.86
CA PRO A 222 -24.98 -7.04 -15.91
C PRO A 222 -24.69 -5.55 -15.72
N ASN A 223 -24.63 -4.79 -16.82
CA ASN A 223 -24.38 -3.33 -16.80
C ASN A 223 -23.11 -2.95 -16.01
N SER A 224 -22.08 -3.80 -16.10
CA SER A 224 -20.80 -3.57 -15.43
C SER A 224 -19.67 -3.28 -16.41
N HIS A 225 -18.74 -2.44 -15.95
CA HIS A 225 -17.64 -1.93 -16.74
C HIS A 225 -16.34 -2.01 -15.95
N ILE A 226 -15.29 -2.45 -16.61
CA ILE A 226 -13.92 -2.27 -16.12
C ILE A 226 -13.36 -1.05 -16.84
N LEU A 227 -12.98 -0.03 -16.07
CA LEU A 227 -12.42 1.19 -16.64
C LEU A 227 -10.97 0.98 -17.05
N ASP A 228 -10.27 0.05 -16.40
CA ASP A 228 -8.97 -0.49 -16.77
C ASP A 228 -7.85 0.56 -16.82
N GLN A 229 -7.37 0.94 -15.64
CA GLN A 229 -6.26 1.88 -15.49
C GLN A 229 -4.97 1.47 -16.22
N TYR A 230 -4.79 0.20 -16.60
CA TYR A 230 -3.58 -0.27 -17.30
C TYR A 230 -3.61 0.02 -18.79
N ARG A 231 -4.81 0.21 -19.36
CA ARG A 231 -5.05 0.38 -20.80
C ARG A 231 -5.69 1.71 -21.17
N ASN A 232 -6.46 2.29 -20.26
CA ASN A 232 -7.30 3.44 -20.54
C ASN A 232 -6.47 4.72 -20.70
N ALA A 233 -6.57 5.36 -21.86
CA ALA A 233 -5.88 6.60 -22.18
C ALA A 233 -6.20 7.73 -21.19
N SER A 234 -7.38 7.70 -20.57
CA SER A 234 -7.80 8.64 -19.52
C SER A 234 -6.82 8.71 -18.35
N ASN A 235 -6.10 7.62 -18.03
CA ASN A 235 -5.09 7.61 -16.97
C ASN A 235 -3.91 8.53 -17.30
N PRO A 236 -3.08 8.28 -18.34
CA PRO A 236 -1.99 9.19 -18.68
C PRO A 236 -2.50 10.57 -19.13
N LEU A 237 -3.68 10.67 -19.75
CA LEU A 237 -4.25 11.96 -20.16
C LEU A 237 -4.63 12.85 -18.97
N ALA A 238 -5.12 12.30 -17.85
CA ALA A 238 -5.36 13.10 -16.65
C ALA A 238 -4.07 13.82 -16.21
N HIS A 239 -2.93 13.14 -16.30
CA HIS A 239 -1.64 13.69 -15.91
C HIS A 239 -1.02 14.61 -16.96
N TYR A 240 -1.20 14.30 -18.25
CA TYR A 240 -0.78 15.15 -19.37
C TYR A 240 -1.54 16.48 -19.38
N ASP A 241 -2.86 16.44 -19.18
CA ASP A 241 -3.75 17.60 -19.26
C ASP A 241 -3.74 18.46 -18.00
N THR A 242 -3.57 17.86 -16.82
CA THR A 242 -3.70 18.58 -15.55
C THR A 242 -2.40 18.60 -14.76
N THR A 243 -1.92 17.45 -14.27
CA THR A 243 -0.76 17.39 -13.37
C THR A 243 0.47 18.06 -13.96
N ALA A 244 0.75 17.85 -15.25
CA ALA A 244 1.88 18.45 -15.94
C ALA A 244 1.73 19.96 -16.14
N GLU A 245 0.55 20.43 -16.53
CA GLU A 245 0.25 21.85 -16.70
C GLU A 245 0.33 22.58 -15.35
N GLU A 246 -0.16 21.96 -14.25
CA GLU A 246 -0.01 22.51 -12.90
C GLU A 246 1.46 22.64 -12.52
N ILE A 247 2.29 21.63 -12.82
CA ILE A 247 3.73 21.68 -12.52
C ILE A 247 4.41 22.79 -13.34
N LEU A 248 4.07 22.93 -14.63
CA LEU A 248 4.61 23.97 -15.49
C LEU A 248 4.20 25.37 -14.99
N GLU A 249 2.92 25.57 -14.65
CA GLU A 249 2.43 26.84 -14.08
C GLU A 249 3.12 27.16 -12.76
N GLN A 250 3.18 26.20 -11.82
CA GLN A 250 3.79 26.39 -10.50
C GLN A 250 5.31 26.58 -10.54
N CYS A 251 5.96 26.19 -11.64
CA CYS A 251 7.40 26.34 -11.84
C CYS A 251 7.76 27.48 -12.80
N ASP A 252 6.81 28.28 -13.26
CA ASP A 252 7.00 29.31 -14.30
C ASP A 252 7.70 28.78 -15.56
N GLY A 253 7.38 27.53 -15.95
CA GLY A 253 8.01 26.81 -17.06
C GLY A 253 9.47 26.42 -16.85
N GLN A 254 10.06 26.66 -15.68
CA GLN A 254 11.47 26.40 -15.37
C GLN A 254 11.61 25.14 -14.50
N LEU A 255 12.00 24.04 -15.15
CA LEU A 255 12.20 22.74 -14.51
C LEU A 255 13.32 21.96 -15.21
N ASP A 256 14.27 21.42 -14.45
CA ASP A 256 15.42 20.69 -14.97
C ASP A 256 15.30 19.18 -14.81
N MET A 257 14.55 18.72 -13.79
CA MET A 257 14.35 17.30 -13.52
C MET A 257 12.99 17.03 -12.89
N LEU A 258 12.35 15.94 -13.31
CA LEU A 258 11.17 15.37 -12.67
C LEU A 258 11.43 13.93 -12.26
N VAL A 259 11.12 13.58 -11.02
CA VAL A 259 11.26 12.25 -10.45
C VAL A 259 9.89 11.72 -10.06
N ALA A 260 9.51 10.55 -10.60
CA ALA A 260 8.25 9.90 -10.29
C ALA A 260 8.40 8.38 -10.19
N SER A 261 7.78 7.79 -9.17
CA SER A 261 7.70 6.34 -9.04
C SER A 261 6.58 5.75 -9.92
N ALA A 262 6.84 4.61 -10.53
CA ALA A 262 5.99 4.02 -11.56
C ALA A 262 5.23 2.79 -11.06
N GLY A 263 3.90 2.84 -11.15
CA GLY A 263 3.01 1.68 -11.06
C GLY A 263 2.46 1.35 -12.44
N THR A 264 1.25 1.84 -12.75
CA THR A 264 0.69 1.73 -14.11
C THR A 264 1.53 2.46 -15.17
N GLY A 265 2.38 3.40 -14.76
CA GLY A 265 3.15 4.25 -15.67
C GLY A 265 2.40 5.47 -16.20
N GLY A 266 1.10 5.61 -15.93
CA GLY A 266 0.30 6.73 -16.45
C GLY A 266 0.78 8.11 -15.96
N THR A 267 1.17 8.23 -14.69
CA THR A 267 1.68 9.49 -14.12
C THR A 267 2.98 9.94 -14.80
N ILE A 268 3.98 9.06 -14.86
CA ILE A 268 5.26 9.41 -15.50
C ILE A 268 5.09 9.63 -17.01
N THR A 269 4.27 8.82 -17.69
CA THR A 269 4.00 8.97 -19.12
C THR A 269 3.32 10.29 -19.45
N GLY A 270 2.21 10.60 -18.77
CA GLY A 270 1.44 11.80 -19.03
C GLY A 270 2.25 13.07 -18.78
N ILE A 271 2.95 13.11 -17.63
CA ILE A 271 3.80 14.25 -17.29
C ILE A 271 4.97 14.38 -18.27
N ALA A 272 5.69 13.30 -18.54
CA ALA A 272 6.86 13.32 -19.42
C ALA A 272 6.51 13.75 -20.83
N ARG A 273 5.42 13.24 -21.44
CA ARG A 273 4.99 13.65 -22.78
C ARG A 273 4.76 15.16 -22.86
N LYS A 274 4.05 15.74 -21.88
CA LYS A 274 3.83 17.20 -21.83
C LYS A 274 5.12 17.97 -21.60
N LEU A 275 5.96 17.53 -20.67
CA LEU A 275 7.22 18.21 -20.38
C LEU A 275 8.20 18.14 -21.55
N LYS A 276 8.28 17.03 -22.29
CA LYS A 276 9.10 16.95 -23.50
C LYS A 276 8.62 17.93 -24.58
N GLU A 277 7.32 18.20 -24.67
CA GLU A 277 6.75 19.20 -25.58
C GLU A 277 7.01 20.66 -25.14
N LYS A 278 6.90 20.95 -23.83
CA LYS A 278 6.89 22.33 -23.31
C LYS A 278 8.19 22.78 -22.64
N CYS A 279 8.95 21.83 -22.08
CA CYS A 279 10.19 22.03 -21.34
C CYS A 279 11.20 20.93 -21.71
N PRO A 280 11.66 20.87 -22.98
CA PRO A 280 12.42 19.74 -23.53
C PRO A 280 13.77 19.48 -22.83
N GLY A 281 14.31 20.47 -22.11
CA GLY A 281 15.51 20.30 -21.29
C GLY A 281 15.31 19.53 -19.98
N CYS A 282 14.06 19.31 -19.56
CA CYS A 282 13.75 18.58 -18.33
C CYS A 282 14.07 17.09 -18.47
N LYS A 283 14.85 16.57 -17.53
CA LYS A 283 15.13 15.14 -17.39
C LYS A 283 14.00 14.42 -16.66
N ILE A 284 13.58 13.28 -17.16
CA ILE A 284 12.51 12.45 -16.60
C ILE A 284 13.14 11.22 -15.97
N ILE A 285 13.00 11.10 -14.65
CA ILE A 285 13.57 10.01 -13.86
C ILE A 285 12.45 9.09 -13.36
N GLY A 286 12.50 7.84 -13.81
CA GLY A 286 11.60 6.78 -13.36
C GLY A 286 12.16 6.05 -12.14
N VAL A 287 11.29 5.79 -11.16
CA VAL A 287 11.62 4.98 -9.98
C VAL A 287 10.81 3.69 -9.99
N ASP A 288 11.51 2.57 -9.92
CA ASP A 288 10.92 1.23 -9.97
C ASP A 288 11.43 0.39 -8.80
N PRO A 289 10.59 -0.37 -8.07
CA PRO A 289 11.07 -1.19 -6.97
C PRO A 289 11.88 -2.39 -7.46
N GLU A 290 12.86 -2.83 -6.66
CA GLU A 290 13.46 -4.16 -6.82
C GLU A 290 12.35 -5.25 -6.81
N GLY A 291 12.39 -6.15 -7.78
CA GLY A 291 11.38 -7.19 -8.02
C GLY A 291 10.32 -6.84 -9.06
N SER A 292 10.30 -5.60 -9.54
CA SER A 292 9.56 -5.16 -10.72
C SER A 292 10.41 -5.20 -11.99
N ILE A 293 9.75 -5.25 -13.15
CA ILE A 293 10.39 -5.30 -14.48
C ILE A 293 10.17 -4.02 -15.33
N LEU A 294 9.71 -2.93 -14.73
CA LEU A 294 9.35 -1.73 -15.50
C LEU A 294 10.57 -0.96 -15.99
N ALA A 295 11.68 -0.99 -15.24
CA ALA A 295 12.86 -0.19 -15.52
C ALA A 295 13.61 -0.66 -16.77
N GLU A 296 14.28 0.29 -17.43
CA GLU A 296 15.21 0.07 -18.53
C GLU A 296 16.61 0.65 -18.18
N PRO A 297 17.71 0.00 -18.60
CA PRO A 297 17.74 -1.25 -19.36
C PRO A 297 17.46 -2.49 -18.48
N GLU A 298 17.19 -3.64 -19.09
CA GLU A 298 16.68 -4.86 -18.42
C GLU A 298 17.65 -5.40 -17.35
N GLU A 299 18.95 -5.13 -17.47
CA GLU A 299 19.95 -5.55 -16.48
C GLU A 299 19.68 -4.95 -15.09
N LEU A 300 18.97 -3.81 -15.01
CA LEU A 300 18.56 -3.22 -13.73
C LEU A 300 17.49 -4.06 -12.99
N ASN A 301 16.80 -4.97 -13.70
CA ASN A 301 15.72 -5.77 -13.13
C ASN A 301 16.20 -7.12 -12.59
N GLN A 302 17.48 -7.44 -12.74
CA GLN A 302 18.06 -8.67 -12.20
C GLN A 302 18.10 -8.61 -10.67
N THR A 303 17.25 -9.41 -10.02
CA THR A 303 17.21 -9.52 -8.57
C THR A 303 16.67 -10.88 -8.13
N GLU A 304 17.06 -11.32 -6.94
CA GLU A 304 16.49 -12.50 -6.28
C GLU A 304 15.16 -12.19 -5.58
N GLN A 305 14.87 -10.91 -5.31
CA GLN A 305 13.66 -10.47 -4.62
C GLN A 305 12.52 -10.24 -5.63
N THR A 306 11.42 -10.97 -5.50
CA THR A 306 10.22 -10.81 -6.35
C THR A 306 9.04 -10.20 -5.60
N VAL A 307 9.15 -10.08 -4.27
CA VAL A 307 8.11 -9.55 -3.39
C VAL A 307 8.69 -8.40 -2.57
N TYR A 308 7.94 -7.32 -2.48
CA TYR A 308 8.27 -6.10 -1.75
C TYR A 308 7.03 -5.55 -1.01
N GLU A 309 7.29 -4.82 0.07
CA GLU A 309 6.30 -4.28 1.01
C GLU A 309 5.76 -2.91 0.63
N VAL A 310 6.53 -2.12 -0.14
CA VAL A 310 6.04 -0.85 -0.71
C VAL A 310 4.84 -1.12 -1.61
N GLU A 311 3.80 -0.29 -1.49
CA GLU A 311 2.56 -0.46 -2.22
C GLU A 311 2.38 0.64 -3.28
N GLY A 312 1.82 0.25 -4.44
CA GLY A 312 1.35 1.18 -5.47
C GLY A 312 2.32 1.42 -6.63
N ILE A 313 3.51 0.83 -6.60
CA ILE A 313 4.55 0.92 -7.63
C ILE A 313 5.07 -0.48 -7.98
N GLY A 314 5.63 -0.63 -9.19
CA GLY A 314 6.14 -1.89 -9.73
C GLY A 314 5.08 -2.87 -10.21
N TYR A 315 5.41 -3.63 -11.26
CA TYR A 315 4.59 -4.72 -11.81
C TYR A 315 5.45 -5.82 -12.46
N ASP A 316 4.87 -7.01 -12.59
CA ASP A 316 5.41 -8.19 -13.29
C ASP A 316 5.08 -8.19 -14.81
N PHE A 317 4.53 -7.09 -15.31
CA PHE A 317 4.23 -6.83 -16.73
C PHE A 317 4.38 -5.34 -17.04
N ILE A 318 4.49 -5.00 -18.33
CA ILE A 318 4.57 -3.60 -18.79
C ILE A 318 3.16 -3.11 -19.16
N PRO A 319 2.53 -2.19 -18.41
CA PRO A 319 1.18 -1.72 -18.72
C PRO A 319 1.11 -1.00 -20.07
N THR A 320 0.00 -1.15 -20.79
CA THR A 320 -0.24 -0.50 -22.10
C THR A 320 -0.07 1.03 -22.05
N VAL A 321 -0.41 1.66 -20.93
CA VAL A 321 -0.31 3.13 -20.74
C VAL A 321 1.10 3.63 -20.41
N LEU A 322 2.06 2.74 -20.12
CA LEU A 322 3.43 3.12 -19.83
C LEU A 322 4.22 3.32 -21.14
N ASP A 323 4.59 4.56 -21.42
CA ASP A 323 5.53 4.90 -22.47
C ASP A 323 6.93 5.06 -21.87
N ARG A 324 7.78 4.04 -21.99
CA ARG A 324 9.16 4.09 -21.47
C ARG A 324 10.08 4.99 -22.30
N THR A 325 9.71 5.30 -23.55
CA THR A 325 10.56 6.08 -24.46
C THR A 325 10.74 7.54 -24.04
N VAL A 326 9.85 8.04 -23.18
CA VAL A 326 9.92 9.41 -22.63
C VAL A 326 10.62 9.48 -21.27
N VAL A 327 11.06 8.34 -20.71
CA VAL A 327 11.82 8.27 -19.46
C VAL A 327 13.31 8.26 -19.80
N ASP A 328 14.04 9.27 -19.34
CA ASP A 328 15.47 9.43 -19.67
C ASP A 328 16.36 8.47 -18.88
N LYS A 329 15.97 8.14 -17.64
CA LYS A 329 16.73 7.22 -16.79
C LYS A 329 15.85 6.57 -15.73
N TRP A 330 16.10 5.29 -15.47
CA TRP A 330 15.50 4.55 -14.37
C TRP A 330 16.46 4.37 -13.20
N PHE A 331 15.90 4.29 -12.00
CA PHE A 331 16.58 3.88 -10.78
C PHE A 331 15.75 2.81 -10.07
N LYS A 332 16.44 1.81 -9.53
CA LYS A 332 15.83 0.85 -8.60
C LYS A 332 15.80 1.43 -7.19
N SER A 333 14.72 1.14 -6.46
CA SER A 333 14.58 1.41 -5.03
C SER A 333 14.20 0.14 -4.28
N ASN A 334 14.56 0.04 -3.00
CA ASN A 334 14.12 -1.05 -2.12
C ASN A 334 13.25 -0.52 -0.97
N ASP A 335 12.65 -1.45 -0.21
CA ASP A 335 11.73 -1.16 0.88
C ASP A 335 12.39 -0.37 2.02
N GLU A 336 13.62 -0.72 2.41
CA GLU A 336 14.35 -0.07 3.51
C GLU A 336 14.55 1.42 3.22
N GLU A 337 15.06 1.75 2.04
CA GLU A 337 15.23 3.13 1.62
C GLU A 337 13.90 3.86 1.51
N ALA A 338 12.88 3.21 0.93
CA ALA A 338 11.56 3.81 0.75
C ALA A 338 10.96 4.24 2.09
N PHE A 339 10.92 3.34 3.07
CA PHE A 339 10.34 3.64 4.37
C PHE A 339 11.18 4.61 5.20
N ALA A 340 12.52 4.51 5.13
CA ALA A 340 13.40 5.47 5.78
C ALA A 340 13.15 6.91 5.26
N PHE A 341 13.05 7.10 3.94
CA PHE A 341 12.78 8.41 3.36
C PHE A 341 11.34 8.88 3.57
N ALA A 342 10.34 7.98 3.57
CA ALA A 342 8.97 8.35 3.90
C ALA A 342 8.86 8.87 5.35
N ARG A 343 9.48 8.18 6.32
CA ARG A 343 9.54 8.67 7.71
C ARG A 343 10.36 9.95 7.83
N MET A 344 11.39 10.13 7.01
CA MET A 344 12.17 11.37 6.97
C MET A 344 11.36 12.56 6.44
N LEU A 345 10.55 12.36 5.38
CA LEU A 345 9.62 13.37 4.85
C LEU A 345 8.64 13.83 5.94
N ILE A 346 8.09 12.90 6.70
CA ILE A 346 7.19 13.19 7.82
C ILE A 346 7.93 13.97 8.90
N ALA A 347 9.04 13.44 9.41
CA ALA A 347 9.73 14.01 10.59
C ALA A 347 10.46 15.33 10.30
N GLN A 348 10.98 15.52 9.09
CA GLN A 348 11.79 16.69 8.75
C GLN A 348 11.02 17.77 8.00
N GLU A 349 10.14 17.38 7.07
CA GLU A 349 9.41 18.33 6.21
C GLU A 349 7.93 18.46 6.62
N GLY A 350 7.43 17.63 7.54
CA GLY A 350 6.02 17.65 7.95
C GLY A 350 5.06 17.13 6.87
N LEU A 351 5.56 16.39 5.88
CA LEU A 351 4.77 15.87 4.77
C LEU A 351 4.24 14.47 5.09
N LEU A 352 2.94 14.36 5.35
CA LEU A 352 2.26 13.12 5.75
C LEU A 352 1.97 12.19 4.56
N CYS A 353 3.04 11.72 3.91
CA CYS A 353 2.98 10.91 2.70
C CYS A 353 3.23 9.40 2.92
N GLY A 354 2.96 8.58 1.90
CA GLY A 354 3.15 7.14 1.89
C GLY A 354 4.54 6.64 1.50
N GLY A 355 4.69 5.31 1.39
CA GLY A 355 5.97 4.65 1.11
C GLY A 355 6.54 4.95 -0.29
N SER A 356 5.69 5.00 -1.32
CA SER A 356 6.12 5.30 -2.70
C SER A 356 6.64 6.72 -2.88
N ALA A 357 6.21 7.65 -2.02
CA ALA A 357 6.77 9.00 -1.92
C ALA A 357 8.20 8.98 -1.36
N GLY A 358 8.45 8.09 -0.39
CA GLY A 358 9.79 7.79 0.11
C GLY A 358 10.70 7.20 -0.95
N SER A 359 10.24 6.23 -1.76
CA SER A 359 10.99 5.69 -2.91
C SER A 359 11.36 6.79 -3.91
N ALA A 360 10.41 7.67 -4.26
CA ALA A 360 10.67 8.77 -5.18
C ALA A 360 11.71 9.75 -4.62
N MET A 361 11.62 10.07 -3.32
CA MET A 361 12.55 10.99 -2.65
C MET A 361 13.95 10.37 -2.47
N SER A 362 14.05 9.07 -2.17
CA SER A 362 15.34 8.39 -2.02
C SER A 362 16.13 8.40 -3.32
N VAL A 363 15.46 8.25 -4.47
CA VAL A 363 16.07 8.41 -5.79
C VAL A 363 16.35 9.87 -6.11
N ALA A 364 15.43 10.79 -5.79
CA ALA A 364 15.62 12.21 -6.11
C ALA A 364 16.91 12.77 -5.50
N VAL A 365 17.26 12.41 -4.25
CA VAL A 365 18.52 12.84 -3.64
C VAL A 365 19.78 12.20 -4.24
N LYS A 366 19.64 11.11 -5.01
CA LYS A 366 20.71 10.47 -5.78
C LYS A 366 20.82 11.12 -7.17
N ALA A 367 19.70 11.21 -7.88
CA ALA A 367 19.61 11.71 -9.24
C ALA A 367 19.94 13.20 -9.34
N ALA A 368 19.40 14.03 -8.43
CA ALA A 368 19.56 15.48 -8.47
C ALA A 368 20.98 15.97 -8.08
N ARG A 369 21.90 15.07 -7.72
CA ARG A 369 23.31 15.44 -7.44
C ARG A 369 24.03 16.02 -8.64
N GLU A 370 23.59 15.69 -9.86
CA GLU A 370 24.15 16.24 -11.09
C GLU A 370 23.69 17.68 -11.37
N LEU A 371 22.63 18.14 -10.69
CA LEU A 371 22.08 19.47 -10.87
C LEU A 371 22.89 20.50 -10.08
N LYS A 372 22.94 21.72 -10.63
CA LYS A 372 23.68 22.86 -10.09
C LYS A 372 22.73 23.80 -9.32
N GLU A 373 23.33 24.75 -8.62
CA GLU A 373 22.58 25.86 -8.02
C GLU A 373 21.80 26.62 -9.10
N GLY A 374 20.57 27.04 -8.75
CA GLY A 374 19.63 27.68 -9.68
C GLY A 374 18.78 26.71 -10.51
N GLN A 375 19.13 25.42 -10.58
CA GLN A 375 18.30 24.39 -11.21
C GLN A 375 17.23 23.84 -10.26
N ARG A 376 16.18 23.23 -10.81
CA ARG A 376 15.02 22.71 -10.07
C ARG A 376 14.71 21.26 -10.38
N CYS A 377 14.53 20.47 -9.32
CA CYS A 377 14.04 19.10 -9.35
C CYS A 377 12.66 19.01 -8.68
N VAL A 378 11.68 18.45 -9.37
CA VAL A 378 10.33 18.16 -8.82
C VAL A 378 10.18 16.66 -8.55
N VAL A 379 9.63 16.31 -7.40
CA VAL A 379 9.35 14.93 -6.98
C VAL A 379 7.86 14.74 -6.78
N ILE A 380 7.27 13.71 -7.37
CA ILE A 380 5.85 13.38 -7.15
C ILE A 380 5.68 12.59 -5.85
N LEU A 381 4.84 13.07 -4.93
CA LEU A 381 4.50 12.36 -3.68
C LEU A 381 3.08 11.79 -3.79
N PRO A 382 2.91 10.47 -4.08
CA PRO A 382 1.66 9.97 -4.64
C PRO A 382 0.46 9.91 -3.69
N ASP A 383 0.66 9.55 -2.43
CA ASP A 383 -0.45 9.30 -1.49
C ASP A 383 -0.10 9.60 -0.03
N SER A 384 -1.12 9.57 0.82
CA SER A 384 -1.04 9.95 2.23
C SER A 384 -0.61 8.80 3.14
N VAL A 385 -0.14 9.16 4.34
CA VAL A 385 0.21 8.21 5.40
C VAL A 385 -0.98 7.37 5.88
N ARG A 386 -2.23 7.81 5.65
CA ARG A 386 -3.47 7.14 6.07
C ARG A 386 -3.48 5.65 5.71
N ASN A 387 -2.97 5.31 4.53
CA ASN A 387 -2.98 3.94 4.03
C ASN A 387 -2.01 3.00 4.78
N TYR A 388 -1.15 3.53 5.65
CA TYR A 388 0.03 2.83 6.17
C TYR A 388 0.20 2.98 7.70
N MET A 389 -0.87 3.36 8.41
CA MET A 389 -0.85 3.62 9.85
C MET A 389 -0.29 2.44 10.66
N SER A 390 -0.70 1.22 10.32
CA SER A 390 -0.23 -0.03 10.95
C SER A 390 0.99 -0.68 10.27
N LYS A 391 1.53 -0.04 9.21
CA LYS A 391 2.72 -0.51 8.47
C LYS A 391 3.94 0.35 8.80
N PHE A 392 4.58 0.98 7.81
CA PHE A 392 5.86 1.67 7.99
C PHE A 392 5.82 2.82 9.01
N LEU A 393 4.63 3.37 9.31
CA LEU A 393 4.49 4.37 10.36
C LEU A 393 4.74 3.78 11.75
N SER A 394 4.40 2.50 11.95
CA SER A 394 4.61 1.76 13.18
C SER A 394 6.06 1.28 13.30
N ASP A 395 6.76 1.73 14.35
CA ASP A 395 8.10 1.25 14.70
C ASP A 395 8.14 -0.27 14.89
N ARG A 396 7.07 -0.84 15.48
CA ARG A 396 6.95 -2.29 15.67
C ARG A 396 6.95 -3.03 14.34
N TRP A 397 6.17 -2.56 13.37
CA TRP A 397 6.13 -3.19 12.04
C TRP A 397 7.48 -3.05 11.34
N MET A 398 8.12 -1.87 11.44
CA MET A 398 9.46 -1.63 10.89
C MET A 398 10.52 -2.57 11.49
N LEU A 399 10.52 -2.76 12.81
CA LEU A 399 11.37 -3.72 13.51
C LEU A 399 11.08 -5.17 13.08
N GLN A 400 9.80 -5.55 13.02
CA GLN A 400 9.38 -6.91 12.63
C GLN A 400 9.83 -7.26 11.21
N LYS A 401 9.83 -6.28 10.32
CA LYS A 401 10.28 -6.45 8.93
C LYS A 401 11.79 -6.27 8.75
N GLY A 402 12.51 -5.85 9.79
CA GLY A 402 13.96 -5.64 9.76
C GLY A 402 14.39 -4.34 9.07
N PHE A 403 13.47 -3.42 8.78
CA PHE A 403 13.76 -2.10 8.20
C PHE A 403 14.20 -1.07 9.23
N LEU A 404 14.08 -1.40 10.51
CA LEU A 404 14.58 -0.62 11.62
C LEU A 404 15.32 -1.56 12.57
N LYS A 405 16.51 -1.17 13.03
CA LYS A 405 17.25 -1.93 14.05
C LYS A 405 16.98 -1.35 15.42
N GLU A 406 17.03 -2.19 16.46
CA GLU A 406 16.85 -1.73 17.84
C GLU A 406 17.91 -0.74 18.32
N GLU A 407 19.06 -0.74 17.65
CA GLU A 407 20.19 0.18 17.89
C GLU A 407 19.90 1.58 17.32
N ASP A 408 19.09 1.66 16.25
CA ASP A 408 18.75 2.92 15.57
C ASP A 408 17.59 3.67 16.26
N LEU A 409 16.86 3.00 17.16
CA LEU A 409 15.85 3.64 17.99
C LEU A 409 16.55 4.53 19.02
N SER A 410 16.59 5.83 18.73
CA SER A 410 17.11 6.89 19.61
C SER A 410 16.21 7.15 20.84
N VAL A 411 15.65 6.10 21.42
CA VAL A 411 14.99 6.17 22.73
C VAL A 411 16.06 5.82 23.74
N ALA A 412 16.40 6.77 24.62
CA ALA A 412 17.19 6.45 25.80
C ALA A 412 16.46 5.35 26.55
N LYS A 413 16.93 4.11 26.41
CA LYS A 413 16.32 2.94 27.05
C LYS A 413 16.37 3.18 28.56
N PRO A 414 15.23 3.17 29.26
CA PRO A 414 15.22 3.35 30.71
C PRO A 414 16.08 2.29 31.39
N TRP A 415 16.52 2.56 32.63
CA TRP A 415 17.41 1.67 33.37
C TRP A 415 16.87 0.23 33.54
N TRP A 416 15.55 0.05 33.52
CA TRP A 416 14.87 -1.24 33.68
C TRP A 416 14.72 -2.03 32.37
N TRP A 417 15.00 -1.42 31.21
CA TRP A 417 14.69 -1.98 29.89
C TRP A 417 15.31 -3.36 29.64
N HIS A 418 16.50 -3.59 30.19
CA HIS A 418 17.27 -4.82 30.00
C HIS A 418 17.12 -5.83 31.15
N LEU A 419 16.38 -5.50 32.20
CA LEU A 419 16.05 -6.45 33.27
C LEU A 419 15.14 -7.54 32.73
N GLN A 420 15.10 -8.70 33.39
CA GLN A 420 14.32 -9.85 32.93
C GLN A 420 12.93 -9.87 33.56
N VAL A 421 11.96 -10.49 32.89
CA VAL A 421 10.58 -10.66 33.39
C VAL A 421 10.54 -11.35 34.75
N GLN A 422 11.44 -12.28 35.04
CA GLN A 422 11.55 -12.94 36.35
C GLN A 422 11.87 -12.00 37.52
N GLU A 423 12.37 -10.80 37.24
CA GLU A 423 12.64 -9.78 38.27
C GLU A 423 11.36 -9.07 38.73
N LEU A 424 10.26 -9.23 37.97
CA LEU A 424 8.94 -8.90 38.48
C LEU A 424 8.59 -9.90 39.59
N SER A 425 8.11 -9.40 40.72
CA SER A 425 7.59 -10.25 41.81
C SER A 425 6.24 -10.87 41.40
N LEU A 426 6.27 -11.80 40.46
CA LEU A 426 5.08 -12.42 39.87
C LEU A 426 4.35 -13.24 40.93
N SER A 427 3.04 -12.99 41.05
CA SER A 427 2.15 -13.78 41.91
C SER A 427 1.75 -15.08 41.23
N ALA A 428 1.41 -16.10 42.03
CA ALA A 428 0.91 -17.37 41.53
C ALA A 428 -0.30 -17.15 40.59
N PRO A 429 -0.31 -17.75 39.39
CA PRO A 429 -1.36 -17.49 38.42
C PRO A 429 -2.66 -18.15 38.85
N LEU A 430 -3.75 -17.39 38.78
CA LEU A 430 -5.11 -17.95 38.76
C LEU A 430 -5.35 -18.56 37.38
N THR A 431 -5.86 -19.79 37.31
CA THR A 431 -6.25 -20.47 36.06
C THR A 431 -7.61 -21.15 36.23
N VAL A 432 -8.37 -21.33 35.14
CA VAL A 432 -9.63 -22.10 35.16
C VAL A 432 -9.59 -23.26 34.16
N LEU A 433 -10.31 -24.33 34.46
CA LEU A 433 -10.50 -25.45 33.53
C LEU A 433 -11.44 -25.05 32.39
N PRO A 434 -11.29 -25.62 31.17
CA PRO A 434 -12.18 -25.33 30.03
C PRO A 434 -13.65 -25.70 30.26
N THR A 435 -13.91 -26.58 31.23
CA THR A 435 -15.23 -27.08 31.60
C THR A 435 -15.97 -26.18 32.59
N VAL A 436 -15.32 -25.17 33.17
CA VAL A 436 -15.97 -24.19 34.06
C VAL A 436 -16.99 -23.37 33.27
N THR A 437 -18.10 -22.99 33.90
CA THR A 437 -19.16 -22.21 33.24
C THR A 437 -18.79 -20.72 33.14
N CYS A 438 -19.44 -20.01 32.22
CA CYS A 438 -19.29 -18.56 32.07
C CYS A 438 -19.70 -17.82 33.35
N GLN A 439 -20.82 -18.21 33.95
CA GLN A 439 -21.29 -17.64 35.22
C GLN A 439 -20.24 -17.77 36.33
N HIS A 440 -19.73 -18.99 36.54
CA HIS A 440 -18.80 -19.23 37.63
C HIS A 440 -17.45 -18.54 37.38
N THR A 441 -17.03 -18.44 36.12
CA THR A 441 -15.82 -17.69 35.76
C THR A 441 -15.97 -16.19 36.03
N ILE A 442 -17.15 -15.60 35.76
CA ILE A 442 -17.43 -14.20 36.11
C ILE A 442 -17.36 -13.98 37.62
N GLU A 443 -17.94 -14.90 38.41
CA GLU A 443 -17.88 -14.86 39.88
C GLU A 443 -16.43 -14.91 40.38
N ILE A 444 -15.64 -15.88 39.87
CA ILE A 444 -14.21 -16.02 40.20
C ILE A 444 -13.43 -14.74 39.89
N LEU A 445 -13.59 -14.19 38.68
CA LEU A 445 -12.89 -12.98 38.23
C LEU A 445 -13.24 -11.79 39.13
N ARG A 446 -14.52 -11.57 39.42
CA ARG A 446 -14.98 -10.48 40.29
C ARG A 446 -14.46 -10.64 41.72
N ASP A 447 -14.60 -11.82 42.31
CA ASP A 447 -14.25 -12.07 43.71
C ASP A 447 -12.73 -12.02 43.95
N LYS A 448 -11.94 -12.37 42.91
CA LYS A 448 -10.48 -12.29 42.94
C LYS A 448 -9.93 -10.97 42.41
N GLY A 449 -10.78 -10.07 41.90
CA GLY A 449 -10.37 -8.78 41.37
C GLY A 449 -9.53 -8.86 40.09
N PHE A 450 -9.74 -9.86 39.24
CA PHE A 450 -9.08 -10.01 37.95
C PHE A 450 -10.05 -9.74 36.80
N ASP A 451 -9.55 -9.13 35.72
CA ASP A 451 -10.35 -8.92 34.49
C ASP A 451 -10.16 -10.01 33.43
N GLN A 452 -9.21 -10.93 33.67
CA GLN A 452 -8.88 -12.01 32.77
C GLN A 452 -8.30 -13.23 33.48
N VAL A 453 -8.46 -14.40 32.87
CA VAL A 453 -7.92 -15.66 33.41
C VAL A 453 -7.49 -16.61 32.27
N PRO A 454 -6.31 -17.24 32.36
CA PRO A 454 -5.90 -18.33 31.48
C PRO A 454 -6.78 -19.55 31.66
N VAL A 455 -7.18 -20.14 30.54
CA VAL A 455 -7.87 -21.43 30.50
C VAL A 455 -6.86 -22.52 30.23
N VAL A 456 -6.67 -23.39 31.20
CA VAL A 456 -5.65 -24.43 31.21
C VAL A 456 -6.35 -25.76 31.46
N ASP A 457 -6.10 -26.77 30.64
CA ASP A 457 -6.71 -28.08 30.83
C ASP A 457 -6.00 -28.93 31.90
N GLU A 458 -6.53 -30.12 32.20
CA GLU A 458 -5.95 -31.05 33.18
C GLU A 458 -4.54 -31.51 32.78
N SER A 459 -4.26 -31.54 31.48
CA SER A 459 -2.93 -31.81 30.92
C SER A 459 -2.00 -30.59 30.98
N GLY A 460 -2.49 -29.44 31.48
CA GLY A 460 -1.81 -28.15 31.60
C GLY A 460 -1.50 -27.47 30.29
N ALA A 461 -2.15 -27.89 29.21
CA ALA A 461 -2.07 -27.15 27.97
C ALA A 461 -2.86 -25.84 28.13
N ILE A 462 -2.25 -24.75 27.69
CA ILE A 462 -2.89 -23.43 27.66
C ILE A 462 -3.81 -23.40 26.44
N LEU A 463 -5.12 -23.46 26.67
CA LEU A 463 -6.13 -23.49 25.61
C LEU A 463 -6.49 -22.10 25.11
N GLY A 464 -6.33 -21.09 25.96
CA GLY A 464 -6.62 -19.70 25.64
C GLY A 464 -6.74 -18.83 26.88
N MET A 465 -7.26 -17.63 26.67
CA MET A 465 -7.60 -16.68 27.72
C MET A 465 -9.10 -16.40 27.70
N VAL A 466 -9.67 -16.09 28.86
CA VAL A 466 -11.02 -15.55 28.98
C VAL A 466 -10.92 -14.19 29.65
N THR A 467 -11.60 -13.19 29.09
CA THR A 467 -11.66 -11.84 29.65
C THR A 467 -13.10 -11.47 30.00
N LEU A 468 -13.28 -10.66 31.04
CA LEU A 468 -14.60 -10.18 31.45
C LEU A 468 -15.32 -9.48 30.28
N GLY A 469 -14.60 -8.65 29.52
CA GLY A 469 -15.13 -7.95 28.34
C GLY A 469 -15.61 -8.90 27.22
N ASN A 470 -14.82 -9.92 26.86
CA ASN A 470 -15.21 -10.88 25.82
C ASN A 470 -16.42 -11.72 26.25
N MET A 471 -16.47 -12.14 27.52
CA MET A 471 -17.61 -12.86 28.07
C MET A 471 -18.88 -11.99 28.06
N LEU A 472 -18.79 -10.75 28.55
CA LEU A 472 -19.92 -9.81 28.55
C LEU A 472 -20.43 -9.54 27.13
N SER A 473 -19.52 -9.27 26.18
CA SER A 473 -19.90 -9.06 24.78
C SER A 473 -20.59 -10.27 24.16
N SER A 474 -20.11 -11.49 24.48
CA SER A 474 -20.68 -12.73 23.95
C SER A 474 -22.04 -13.06 24.57
N LEU A 475 -22.23 -12.78 25.87
CA LEU A 475 -23.51 -12.93 26.57
C LEU A 475 -24.55 -11.92 26.06
N LEU A 476 -24.18 -10.63 25.96
CA LEU A 476 -25.08 -9.56 25.48
C LEU A 476 -25.50 -9.73 24.02
N ALA A 477 -24.61 -10.30 23.19
CA ALA A 477 -24.92 -10.63 21.79
C ALA A 477 -25.71 -11.94 21.64
N GLY A 478 -26.05 -12.65 22.73
CA GLY A 478 -26.77 -13.93 22.70
C GLY A 478 -25.97 -15.09 22.10
N LYS A 479 -24.64 -14.96 22.00
CA LYS A 479 -23.77 -16.01 21.42
C LYS A 479 -23.51 -17.18 22.38
N VAL A 480 -23.62 -16.93 23.69
CA VAL A 480 -23.47 -17.93 24.76
C VAL A 480 -24.47 -17.65 25.89
N GLN A 481 -24.72 -18.65 26.73
CA GLN A 481 -25.55 -18.57 27.93
C GLN A 481 -24.68 -18.62 29.21
N PRO A 482 -25.16 -18.11 30.38
CA PRO A 482 -24.39 -18.16 31.63
C PRO A 482 -23.96 -19.57 32.04
N SER A 483 -24.76 -20.60 31.74
CA SER A 483 -24.49 -22.01 32.02
C SER A 483 -23.53 -22.67 31.01
N ASP A 484 -23.20 -22.02 29.90
CA ASP A 484 -22.27 -22.55 28.91
C ASP A 484 -20.84 -22.59 29.44
N GLN A 485 -20.06 -23.56 28.97
CA GLN A 485 -18.65 -23.71 29.31
C GLN A 485 -17.79 -22.61 28.67
N VAL A 486 -16.76 -22.15 29.40
CA VAL A 486 -15.88 -21.08 28.96
C VAL A 486 -15.06 -21.40 27.72
N GLN A 487 -14.88 -22.68 27.38
CA GLN A 487 -14.24 -23.07 26.12
C GLN A 487 -14.93 -22.49 24.86
N LYS A 488 -16.22 -22.10 24.95
CA LYS A 488 -16.95 -21.45 23.84
C LYS A 488 -16.57 -19.97 23.63
N VAL A 489 -15.91 -19.34 24.60
CA VAL A 489 -15.56 -17.90 24.59
C VAL A 489 -14.06 -17.67 24.75
N LEU A 490 -13.24 -18.62 24.31
CA LEU A 490 -11.78 -18.50 24.37
C LEU A 490 -11.28 -17.40 23.43
N CYS A 491 -10.51 -16.47 24.00
CA CYS A 491 -9.61 -15.63 23.24
C CYS A 491 -8.30 -16.39 23.00
N LYS A 492 -8.04 -16.75 21.74
CA LYS A 492 -6.78 -17.40 21.32
C LYS A 492 -5.67 -16.40 20.98
N GLN A 493 -6.00 -15.11 20.89
CA GLN A 493 -5.06 -14.05 20.58
C GLN A 493 -4.55 -13.41 21.86
N PHE A 494 -3.43 -13.90 22.35
CA PHE A 494 -2.69 -13.34 23.48
C PHE A 494 -1.20 -13.48 23.22
N LYS A 495 -0.39 -12.67 23.89
CA LYS A 495 1.06 -12.72 23.77
C LYS A 495 1.64 -13.48 24.96
N GLN A 496 2.55 -14.40 24.64
CA GLN A 496 3.34 -15.11 25.62
C GLN A 496 4.72 -14.46 25.72
N ILE A 497 5.29 -14.48 26.92
CA ILE A 497 6.66 -14.03 27.19
C ILE A 497 7.33 -15.00 28.17
N ARG A 498 8.63 -15.20 28.05
CA ARG A 498 9.38 -16.10 28.95
C ARG A 498 9.94 -15.32 30.13
N LEU A 499 10.21 -16.02 31.23
CA LEU A 499 10.87 -15.46 32.41
C LEU A 499 12.21 -14.77 32.10
N THR A 500 12.94 -15.25 31.11
CA THR A 500 14.27 -14.74 30.72
C THR A 500 14.21 -13.63 29.67
N ASP A 501 13.04 -13.29 29.13
CA ASP A 501 12.91 -12.21 28.16
C ASP A 501 13.03 -10.84 28.87
N PRO A 502 13.52 -9.79 28.18
CA PRO A 502 13.71 -8.48 28.78
C PRO A 502 12.39 -7.72 29.01
N LEU A 503 12.34 -6.88 30.05
CA LEU A 503 11.21 -6.01 30.38
C LEU A 503 10.91 -5.01 29.26
N GLY A 504 11.90 -4.60 28.46
CA GLY A 504 11.65 -3.82 27.25
C GLY A 504 10.81 -4.57 26.22
N GLY A 505 11.00 -5.89 26.10
CA GLY A 505 10.16 -6.76 25.27
C GLY A 505 8.74 -6.87 25.83
N LEU A 506 8.61 -6.99 27.16
CA LEU A 506 7.32 -6.95 27.85
C LEU A 506 6.59 -5.62 27.63
N SER A 507 7.27 -4.48 27.80
CA SER A 507 6.70 -3.13 27.61
C SER A 507 6.08 -2.98 26.22
N ARG A 508 6.77 -3.47 25.19
CA ARG A 508 6.27 -3.46 23.80
C ARG A 508 5.05 -4.35 23.58
N ILE A 509 4.94 -5.47 24.31
CA ILE A 509 3.72 -6.29 24.30
C ILE A 509 2.58 -5.49 24.93
N LEU A 510 2.84 -4.86 26.08
CA LEU A 510 1.83 -4.14 26.87
C LEU A 510 1.34 -2.83 26.24
N GLU A 511 2.06 -2.29 25.27
CA GLU A 511 1.60 -1.16 24.44
C GLU A 511 0.41 -1.54 23.52
N THR A 512 0.31 -2.81 23.13
CA THR A 512 -0.76 -3.29 22.23
C THR A 512 -1.74 -4.24 22.87
N ASP A 513 -1.27 -5.03 23.83
CA ASP A 513 -2.02 -6.07 24.51
C ASP A 513 -2.21 -5.66 25.98
N HIS A 514 -3.39 -5.88 26.54
CA HIS A 514 -3.67 -5.46 27.93
C HIS A 514 -2.88 -6.29 28.95
N PHE A 515 -2.36 -7.44 28.53
CA PHE A 515 -1.55 -8.34 29.35
C PHE A 515 -0.60 -9.19 28.52
N ALA A 516 0.42 -9.73 29.19
CA ALA A 516 1.31 -10.76 28.69
C ALA A 516 1.21 -12.00 29.59
N LEU A 517 1.10 -13.18 28.97
CA LEU A 517 1.12 -14.45 29.69
C LEU A 517 2.57 -14.91 29.85
N VAL A 518 3.05 -14.91 31.10
CA VAL A 518 4.41 -15.38 31.39
C VAL A 518 4.40 -16.90 31.43
N VAL A 519 5.18 -17.53 30.55
CA VAL A 519 5.26 -18.98 30.42
C VAL A 519 6.66 -19.48 30.73
N HIS A 520 6.74 -20.71 31.26
CA HIS A 520 8.00 -21.40 31.49
C HIS A 520 7.95 -22.83 30.94
N GLU A 521 9.07 -23.30 30.40
CA GLU A 521 9.21 -24.70 29.96
C GLU A 521 9.56 -25.59 31.16
N GLN A 522 8.73 -26.59 31.40
CA GLN A 522 8.98 -27.66 32.36
C GLN A 522 9.31 -28.95 31.62
N ILE A 523 10.40 -29.61 31.99
CA ILE A 523 10.73 -30.96 31.51
C ILE A 523 10.19 -31.96 32.51
N GLN A 524 9.28 -32.82 32.08
CA GLN A 524 8.69 -33.88 32.90
C GLN A 524 9.12 -35.25 32.38
N TYR A 525 9.66 -36.10 33.25
CA TYR A 525 9.99 -37.49 32.92
C TYR A 525 8.82 -38.41 33.23
N HIS A 526 8.51 -39.31 32.31
CA HIS A 526 7.52 -40.37 32.47
C HIS A 526 8.16 -41.61 33.09
N SER A 527 7.33 -42.48 33.68
CA SER A 527 7.77 -43.79 34.20
C SER A 527 8.43 -44.68 33.15
N THR A 528 8.24 -44.39 31.86
CA THR A 528 8.86 -45.07 30.72
C THR A 528 10.28 -44.57 30.39
N GLY A 529 10.81 -43.59 31.13
CA GLY A 529 12.12 -42.98 30.88
C GLY A 529 12.14 -41.92 29.78
N THR A 530 11.03 -41.70 29.10
CA THR A 530 10.86 -40.62 28.12
C THR A 530 10.54 -39.30 28.82
N SER A 531 11.01 -38.17 28.27
CA SER A 531 10.67 -36.84 28.78
C SER A 531 9.74 -36.09 27.83
N THR A 532 8.84 -35.29 28.39
CA THR A 532 7.99 -34.35 27.66
C THR A 532 8.25 -32.95 28.16
N LYS A 533 8.40 -32.01 27.23
CA LYS A 533 8.39 -30.58 27.54
C LYS A 533 6.94 -30.11 27.62
N ARG A 534 6.59 -29.41 28.71
CA ARG A 534 5.27 -28.81 28.93
C ARG A 534 5.45 -27.33 29.22
N GLN A 535 4.57 -26.50 28.68
CA GLN A 535 4.53 -25.09 29.04
C GLN A 535 3.62 -24.90 30.25
N VAL A 536 4.10 -24.17 31.24
CA VAL A 536 3.35 -23.84 32.45
C VAL A 536 3.18 -22.33 32.51
N VAL A 537 1.98 -21.88 32.89
CA VAL A 537 1.74 -20.47 33.19
C VAL A 537 2.47 -20.15 34.49
N PHE A 538 3.33 -19.15 34.45
CA PHE A 538 4.07 -18.65 35.61
C PHE A 538 3.43 -17.39 36.19
N GLY A 539 2.75 -16.60 35.35
CA GLY A 539 2.06 -15.39 35.77
C GLY A 539 1.32 -14.72 34.62
N VAL A 540 0.47 -13.76 34.95
CA VAL A 540 -0.12 -12.80 34.01
C VAL A 540 0.42 -11.44 34.41
N VAL A 541 0.98 -10.70 33.46
CA VAL A 541 1.56 -9.38 33.70
C VAL A 541 0.80 -8.33 32.91
N THR A 542 0.50 -7.21 33.55
CA THR A 542 -0.17 -6.05 32.98
C THR A 542 0.74 -4.82 33.00
N ALA A 543 0.31 -3.74 32.34
CA ALA A 543 1.01 -2.45 32.41
C ALA A 543 1.11 -1.90 33.85
N ILE A 544 0.14 -2.23 34.71
CA ILE A 544 0.13 -1.82 36.13
C ILE A 544 1.27 -2.51 36.88
N ASP A 545 1.49 -3.81 36.64
CA ASP A 545 2.54 -4.57 37.31
C ASP A 545 3.93 -4.03 36.95
N LEU A 546 4.15 -3.75 35.67
CA LEU A 546 5.41 -3.15 35.19
C LEU A 546 5.62 -1.75 35.77
N LEU A 547 4.57 -0.92 35.81
CA LEU A 547 4.63 0.42 36.39
C LEU A 547 4.93 0.37 37.89
N HIS A 548 4.28 -0.53 38.63
CA HIS A 548 4.50 -0.72 40.06
C HIS A 548 5.95 -1.15 40.35
N PHE A 549 6.49 -2.08 39.55
CA PHE A 549 7.89 -2.50 39.65
C PHE A 549 8.86 -1.33 39.46
N VAL A 550 8.67 -0.55 38.40
CA VAL A 550 9.53 0.60 38.10
C VAL A 550 9.45 1.65 39.22
N ALA A 551 8.23 1.98 39.67
CA ALA A 551 8.01 2.97 40.74
C ALA A 551 8.62 2.55 42.08
N ALA A 552 8.47 1.27 42.47
CA ALA A 552 9.02 0.75 43.72
C ALA A 552 10.56 0.81 43.73
N GLN A 553 11.20 0.39 42.64
CA GLN A 553 12.65 0.39 42.52
C GLN A 553 13.26 1.80 42.36
N GLU A 554 12.51 2.76 41.79
CA GLU A 554 12.94 4.16 41.77
C GLU A 554 12.96 4.79 43.17
N HIS A 555 12.05 4.38 44.06
CA HIS A 555 12.03 4.84 45.44
C HIS A 555 13.26 4.38 46.23
N ASP A 556 13.73 3.16 45.98
CA ASP A 556 14.95 2.61 46.60
C ASP A 556 16.25 3.17 46.00
N ARG A 557 16.17 3.75 44.78
CA ARG A 557 17.31 4.37 44.08
C ARG A 557 17.52 5.85 44.39
N LYS A 558 16.59 6.54 45.08
CA LYS A 558 16.85 7.89 45.58
C LYS A 558 17.81 7.82 46.78
N PRO A 559 18.92 8.59 46.81
CA PRO A 559 19.81 8.59 47.97
C PRO A 559 19.05 9.08 49.21
N ARG A 560 19.13 8.31 50.31
CA ARG A 560 18.66 8.74 51.64
C ARG A 560 19.41 10.00 52.04
N SER A 561 18.79 11.17 51.86
CA SER A 561 19.35 12.43 52.31
C SER A 561 19.17 12.59 53.83
N GLY A 562 20.28 12.51 54.57
CA GLY A 562 20.57 13.39 55.71
C GLY A 562 20.14 12.95 57.11
N SER A 563 20.98 12.16 57.78
CA SER A 563 21.19 12.29 59.23
C SER A 563 22.13 13.46 59.48
N THR A 564 21.62 14.60 59.95
CA THR A 564 22.44 15.72 60.45
C THR A 564 22.60 15.59 61.96
N GLU A 565 23.78 15.18 62.41
CA GLU A 565 24.29 15.56 63.73
C GLU A 565 24.71 17.05 63.66
N GLU A 566 24.08 17.88 64.49
CA GLU A 566 24.50 19.28 64.70
C GLU A 566 25.75 19.35 65.59
N PRO A 567 26.77 20.15 65.22
CA PRO A 567 27.70 20.68 66.20
C PRO A 567 27.18 22.02 66.74
N ARG A 568 27.03 22.09 68.06
CA ARG A 568 26.76 23.31 68.84
C ARG A 568 27.80 24.40 68.53
N ALA A 569 27.34 25.56 68.08
CA ALA A 569 28.11 26.81 68.12
C ALA A 569 27.54 27.72 69.22
N ALA A 570 28.40 28.07 70.17
CA ALA A 570 28.10 28.98 71.27
C ALA A 570 28.46 30.43 70.90
N GLY A 571 27.51 31.34 71.14
CA GLY A 571 27.69 32.69 71.71
C GLY A 571 28.48 33.75 70.93
N ALA A 572 27.82 34.87 70.57
CA ALA A 572 27.83 36.11 71.38
C ALA A 572 27.29 37.31 70.58
N ALA A 573 26.48 38.11 71.25
CA ALA A 573 25.85 39.33 70.78
C ALA A 573 26.81 40.53 70.73
N ALA A 574 26.52 41.54 69.90
CA ALA A 574 26.18 42.90 70.33
C ALA A 574 26.13 43.90 69.15
N GLN A 575 25.09 44.74 69.21
CA GLN A 575 24.74 45.94 68.44
C GLN A 575 25.71 47.12 68.72
N PRO A 576 25.60 48.33 68.08
CA PRO A 576 24.41 49.02 67.57
C PRO A 576 24.23 49.05 66.06
#